data_AF-A0A950QDB4-F1
#
_entry.id   AF-A0A950QDB4-F1
#
_cell.length_a   1.000
_cell.length_b   1.000
_cell.length_c   1.000
_cell.angle_alpha   90.00
_cell.angle_beta   90.00
_cell.angle_gamma   90.00
#
_symmetry.space_group_name_H-M   'P 1'
#
loop_
_entity.id
_entity.type
_entity.pdbx_description
1 polymer ?
#
loop_
_entity_poly.entity_id
_entity_poly.type
_entity_poly.pdbx_seq_one_letter_code
_entity_poly.pdbx_strand_id
1 'polypeptide(L)'
;STRSESKWFQSQGWEVINMTQYPEAYLARELEMCYVNISLITDYDVGLEGMPPVSHHEVIQVFQRNNDRVKAAIGKIVAGIPVAADCSCRHALEGARL
;
A
#
# COMPACT_ATOMS: atom_id res chain seq x y z
N SER A 1 8.59 -8.47 11.08
CA SER A 1 9.97 -8.62 10.58
C SER A 1 10.91 -8.79 11.79
N THR A 2 12.08 -9.40 11.64
CA THR A 2 13.10 -9.35 12.72
C THR A 2 13.71 -7.95 12.80
N ARG A 3 14.25 -7.54 13.96
CA ARG A 3 14.88 -6.21 14.08
C ARG A 3 16.00 -5.98 13.05
N SER A 4 16.73 -7.05 12.71
CA SER A 4 17.80 -6.99 11.73
C SER A 4 17.26 -6.73 10.32
N GLU A 5 16.16 -7.37 9.95
CA GLU A 5 15.47 -7.13 8.69
C GLU A 5 14.87 -5.71 8.63
N SER A 6 14.17 -5.25 9.68
CA SER A 6 13.62 -3.89 9.72
C SER A 6 14.70 -2.81 9.57
N LYS A 7 15.87 -2.99 10.22
CA LYS A 7 17.02 -2.10 10.03
C LYS A 7 17.57 -2.13 8.62
N TRP A 8 17.59 -3.30 7.99
CA TRP A 8 18.02 -3.44 6.61
C TRP A 8 17.05 -2.75 5.65
N PHE A 9 15.73 -2.95 5.79
CA PHE A 9 14.73 -2.28 4.97
C PHE A 9 14.79 -0.75 5.11
N GLN A 10 14.95 -0.25 6.33
CA GLN A 10 15.15 1.18 6.57
C GLN A 10 16.43 1.69 5.91
N SER A 11 17.53 0.94 5.95
CA SER A 11 18.80 1.35 5.31
C SER A 11 18.73 1.35 3.78
N GLN A 12 17.82 0.58 3.18
CA GLN A 12 17.51 0.64 1.75
C GLN A 12 16.63 1.84 1.36
N GLY A 13 16.21 2.68 2.32
CA GLY A 13 15.35 3.83 2.08
C GLY A 13 13.87 3.48 1.91
N TRP A 14 13.43 2.30 2.35
CA TRP A 14 12.03 1.91 2.29
C TRP A 14 11.25 2.45 3.49
N GLU A 15 10.09 3.04 3.22
CA GLU A 15 9.32 3.76 4.23
C GLU A 15 8.15 2.96 4.82
N VAL A 16 7.60 2.01 4.05
CA VAL A 16 6.43 1.23 4.42
C VAL A 16 6.64 -0.24 4.06
N ILE A 17 6.22 -1.14 4.95
CA ILE A 17 6.27 -2.60 4.74
C ILE A 17 4.83 -3.14 4.79
N ASN A 18 4.49 -4.00 3.83
CA ASN A 18 3.25 -4.77 3.82
C ASN A 18 3.50 -6.17 3.24
N MET A 19 2.46 -7.02 3.23
CA MET A 19 2.57 -8.42 2.76
C MET A 19 1.62 -8.75 1.59
N THR A 20 0.84 -7.77 1.11
CA THR A 20 -0.26 -8.01 0.15
C THR A 20 -0.04 -7.35 -1.20
N GLN A 21 0.81 -6.32 -1.28
CA GLN A 21 0.96 -5.54 -2.50
C GLN A 21 1.66 -6.30 -3.63
N TYR A 22 2.58 -7.21 -3.29
CA TYR A 22 3.18 -8.13 -4.23
C TYR A 22 2.49 -9.51 -4.12
N PRO A 23 2.03 -10.12 -5.23
CA PRO A 23 2.13 -9.69 -6.63
C PRO A 23 0.94 -8.87 -7.15
N GLU A 24 -0.02 -8.46 -6.31
CA GLU A 24 -1.26 -7.80 -6.74
C GLU A 24 -1.04 -6.61 -7.69
N ALA A 25 -0.10 -5.71 -7.37
CA ALA A 25 0.19 -4.54 -8.21
C ALA A 25 0.76 -4.91 -9.59
N TYR A 26 1.51 -6.01 -9.67
CA TYR A 26 2.06 -6.50 -10.93
C TYR A 26 0.96 -7.09 -11.80
N LEU A 27 0.10 -7.92 -11.22
CA LEU A 27 -1.03 -8.52 -11.92
C LEU A 27 -2.02 -7.46 -12.42
N ALA A 28 -2.28 -6.41 -11.63
CA ALA A 28 -3.10 -5.28 -12.07
C ALA A 28 -2.49 -4.54 -13.27
N ARG A 29 -1.15 -4.40 -13.29
CA ARG A 29 -0.44 -3.79 -14.41
C ARG A 29 -0.46 -4.67 -15.66
N GLU A 30 -0.32 -5.98 -15.51
CA GLU A 30 -0.45 -6.95 -16.61
C GLU A 30 -1.86 -6.96 -17.22
N LEU A 31 -2.88 -6.61 -16.44
CA LEU A 31 -4.25 -6.42 -16.91
C LEU A 31 -4.53 -5.00 -17.43
N GLU A 32 -3.51 -4.14 -17.52
CA GLU A 32 -3.61 -2.75 -17.95
C GLU A 32 -4.63 -1.92 -17.14
N MET A 33 -4.76 -2.26 -15.86
CA MET A 33 -5.65 -1.59 -14.91
C MET A 33 -4.94 -0.41 -14.25
N CYS A 34 -5.67 0.70 -14.07
CA CYS A 34 -5.22 1.78 -13.20
C CYS A 34 -5.31 1.34 -11.74
N TYR A 35 -4.17 1.19 -11.08
CA TYR A 35 -4.07 0.69 -9.70
C TYR A 35 -3.49 1.77 -8.79
N VAL A 36 -4.07 1.93 -7.59
CA VAL A 36 -3.55 2.79 -6.53
C VAL A 36 -3.62 2.05 -5.19
N ASN A 37 -2.54 2.07 -4.43
CA ASN A 37 -2.48 1.52 -3.08
C ASN A 37 -2.75 2.64 -2.06
N ILE A 38 -3.64 2.39 -1.10
CA ILE A 38 -3.85 3.23 0.08
C ILE A 38 -3.32 2.45 1.28
N SER A 39 -2.10 2.77 1.72
CA SER A 39 -1.50 2.15 2.90
C SER A 39 -1.88 2.94 4.16
N LEU A 40 -2.54 2.27 5.10
CA LEU A 40 -2.79 2.81 6.43
C LEU A 40 -1.60 2.44 7.33
N ILE A 41 -0.90 3.46 7.86
CA ILE A 41 0.14 3.23 8.86
C ILE A 41 -0.54 2.84 10.17
N THR A 42 -0.49 1.55 10.51
CA THR A 42 -1.08 0.99 11.73
C THR A 42 -0.10 0.98 12.89
N ASP A 43 1.19 0.88 12.59
CA ASP A 43 2.28 0.72 13.55
C ASP A 43 3.61 1.12 12.90
N TYR A 44 4.67 1.18 13.71
CA TYR A 44 6.02 1.56 13.28
C TYR A 44 6.97 0.34 13.18
N ASP A 45 6.44 -0.87 13.03
CA ASP A 45 7.18 -2.14 13.09
C ASP A 45 8.07 -2.24 14.36
N VAL A 46 9.02 -3.18 14.41
CA VAL A 46 9.99 -3.31 15.51
C VAL A 46 11.10 -2.24 15.51
N GLY A 47 10.88 -1.12 14.79
CA GLY A 47 11.92 -0.18 14.35
C GLY A 47 12.07 1.10 15.16
N LEU A 48 11.14 1.45 16.05
CA LEU A 48 11.34 2.57 17.00
C LEU A 48 11.96 2.03 18.30
N GLU A 49 13.15 2.53 18.65
CA GLU A 49 13.73 2.29 19.98
C GLU A 49 12.75 2.72 21.07
N GLY A 50 12.31 1.75 21.90
CA GLY A 50 11.40 1.99 23.02
C GLY A 50 9.92 1.68 22.76
N MET A 51 9.52 1.26 21.56
CA MET A 51 8.15 0.79 21.32
C MET A 51 8.01 -0.75 21.46
N PRO A 52 6.90 -1.23 22.06
CA PRO A 52 6.63 -2.66 22.17
C PRO A 52 6.48 -3.31 20.79
N PRO A 53 6.82 -4.61 20.66
CA PRO A 53 6.65 -5.35 19.40
C PRO A 53 5.17 -5.42 19.02
N VAL A 54 4.91 -5.39 17.70
CA VAL A 54 3.57 -5.33 17.12
C VAL A 54 2.66 -6.45 17.64
N SER A 55 1.47 -6.08 18.11
CA SER A 55 0.39 -7.03 18.39
C SER A 55 -0.72 -6.92 17.35
N HIS A 56 -1.29 -8.06 16.97
CA HIS A 56 -2.43 -8.09 16.03
C HIS A 56 -3.64 -7.28 16.53
N HIS A 57 -3.79 -7.17 17.85
CA HIS A 57 -4.88 -6.44 18.46
C HIS A 57 -4.77 -4.92 18.26
N GLU A 58 -3.56 -4.35 18.41
CA GLU A 58 -3.33 -2.92 18.19
C GLU A 58 -3.57 -2.51 16.73
N VAL A 59 -3.16 -3.37 15.77
CA VAL A 59 -3.41 -3.16 14.34
C VAL A 59 -4.91 -3.03 14.06
N ILE A 60 -5.74 -3.93 14.61
CA ILE A 60 -7.20 -3.89 14.41
C ILE A 60 -7.82 -2.63 15.04
N GLN A 61 -7.36 -2.21 16.21
CA GLN A 61 -7.88 -1.01 16.87
C GLN A 61 -7.61 0.26 16.05
N VAL A 62 -6.37 0.43 15.57
CA VAL A 62 -5.99 1.57 14.71
C VAL A 62 -6.74 1.51 13.39
N PHE A 63 -6.93 0.32 12.82
CA PHE A 63 -7.70 0.11 11.61
C PHE A 63 -9.16 0.55 11.78
N GLN A 64 -9.83 0.09 12.83
CA GLN A 64 -11.23 0.45 13.11
C GLN A 64 -11.40 1.96 13.30
N ARG A 65 -10.48 2.60 14.02
CA ARG A 65 -10.51 4.06 14.25
C ARG A 65 -10.35 4.87 12.95
N ASN A 66 -9.62 4.36 11.97
CA ASN A 66 -9.39 5.06 10.70
C ASN A 66 -10.33 4.62 9.57
N ASN A 67 -11.13 3.58 9.78
CA ASN A 67 -11.97 2.97 8.75
C ASN A 67 -12.91 3.99 8.07
N ASP A 68 -13.58 4.84 8.85
CA ASP A 68 -14.50 5.84 8.28
C ASP A 68 -13.77 6.91 7.45
N ARG A 69 -12.54 7.26 7.85
CA ARG A 69 -11.71 8.22 7.09
C ARG A 69 -11.28 7.60 5.76
N VAL A 70 -10.89 6.32 5.77
CA VAL A 70 -10.52 5.57 4.56
C VAL A 70 -11.72 5.45 3.62
N LYS A 71 -12.89 5.05 4.12
CA LYS A 71 -14.13 4.98 3.32
C LYS A 71 -14.50 6.33 2.69
N ALA A 72 -14.41 7.41 3.47
CA ALA A 72 -14.68 8.75 2.96
C ALA A 72 -13.66 9.17 1.88
N ALA A 73 -12.38 8.82 2.05
CA ALA A 73 -11.34 9.07 1.05
C ALA A 73 -11.60 8.29 -0.23
N ILE A 74 -11.91 7.00 -0.14
CA ILE A 74 -12.27 6.15 -1.29
C ILE A 74 -13.47 6.76 -2.03
N GLY A 75 -14.52 7.16 -1.31
CA GLY A 75 -15.69 7.80 -1.93
C GLY A 75 -15.35 9.07 -2.72
N LYS A 76 -14.46 9.93 -2.17
CA LYS A 76 -13.98 11.13 -2.86
C LYS A 76 -13.12 10.81 -4.08
N ILE A 77 -12.24 9.81 -3.97
CA ILE A 77 -11.41 9.34 -5.08
C ILE A 77 -12.32 8.88 -6.21
N VAL A 78 -13.26 7.97 -5.93
CA VAL A 78 -14.19 7.43 -6.93
C VAL A 78 -15.00 8.54 -7.60
N ALA A 79 -15.51 9.51 -6.83
CA ALA A 79 -16.25 10.65 -7.38
C ALA A 79 -15.38 11.57 -8.26
N GLY A 80 -14.07 11.61 -8.03
CA GLY A 80 -13.11 12.41 -8.79
C GLY A 80 -12.47 11.68 -9.98
N ILE A 81 -12.74 10.38 -10.17
CA ILE A 81 -12.18 9.63 -11.31
C ILE A 81 -12.86 10.14 -12.60
N PRO A 82 -12.09 10.67 -13.56
CA PRO A 82 -12.63 11.09 -14.85
C PRO A 82 -13.17 9.89 -15.64
N VAL A 83 -14.34 10.06 -16.28
CA VAL A 83 -15.01 9.02 -17.07
C VAL A 83 -14.19 8.61 -18.30
N ALA A 84 -13.46 9.57 -18.88
CA ALA A 84 -12.56 9.35 -20.01
C ALA A 84 -11.22 10.02 -19.71
N ALA A 85 -10.30 9.26 -19.11
CA ALA A 85 -8.90 9.65 -19.02
C ALA A 85 -8.02 8.55 -19.57
N ASP A 86 -7.12 8.97 -20.46
CA ASP A 86 -6.02 8.14 -20.88
C ASP A 86 -4.93 8.14 -19.80
N CYS A 87 -4.37 6.96 -19.51
CA CYS A 87 -3.37 6.76 -18.47
C CYS A 87 -2.34 5.78 -18.99
N SER A 88 -1.06 6.00 -18.68
CA SER A 88 0.03 5.12 -19.10
C SER A 88 -0.14 3.66 -18.61
N CYS A 89 -0.92 3.44 -17.55
CA CYS A 89 -1.29 2.09 -17.09
C CYS A 89 -2.07 1.29 -18.15
N ARG A 90 -2.84 1.96 -19.01
CA ARG A 90 -3.70 1.31 -20.02
C ARG A 90 -2.94 0.86 -21.27
N HIS A 91 -1.68 1.28 -21.39
CA HIS A 91 -0.77 0.91 -22.49
C HIS A 91 0.47 0.21 -21.93
N ALA A 92 0.38 -0.35 -20.72
CA ALA A 92 1.52 -0.91 -20.01
C ALA A 92 2.15 -2.11 -20.75
N LEU A 93 1.39 -2.78 -21.63
CA LEU A 93 1.86 -3.89 -22.44
C LEU A 93 2.30 -3.49 -23.86
N GLU A 94 2.18 -2.22 -24.24
CA GLU A 94 2.64 -1.76 -25.55
C GLU A 94 4.15 -1.99 -25.68
N GLY A 95 4.54 -2.81 -26.66
CA GLY A 95 5.94 -3.22 -26.87
C GLY A 95 6.49 -4.23 -25.85
N ALA A 96 5.67 -4.75 -24.92
CA ALA A 96 6.11 -5.72 -23.92
C ALA A 96 6.08 -7.18 -24.42
N ARG A 97 5.40 -7.45 -25.54
CA ARG A 97 5.32 -8.79 -26.14
C ARG A 97 6.41 -8.96 -27.21
N LEU A 98 7.17 -10.04 -27.09
CA LEU A 98 8.14 -10.51 -28.09
C LEU A 98 7.44 -11.18 -29.28
#